data_AF-A0A1R1MKU7-F1
#
_entry.id   AF-A0A1R1MKU7-F1
#
_cell.length_a   1.000
_cell.length_b   1.000
_cell.length_c   1.000
_cell.angle_alpha   90.00
_cell.angle_beta   90.00
_cell.angle_gamma   90.00
#
_symmetry.space_group_name_H-M   'P 1'
#
loop_
_entity.id
_entity.type
_entity.pdbx_description
1 polymer ?
#
loop_
_entity_poly.entity_id
_entity_poly.type
_entity_poly.pdbx_seq_one_letter_code
_entity_poly.pdbx_strand_id
1 'polypeptide(L)'
;MATLNELLKDYIEINGEAKMILKHSKNIVEARVGDVLELSTNKNPILVCVIDDVLPYETVLMSYLWEMATSSDLIVNFEHPLRDKWILQGDLVLYITENLLGSAKLVGRIDRKDVKIMKQYLEDENFRLPGEKSGTGDKLPVKREFKLFEAQRSKEIFLNFVKEIEEKEKTLFYIPGKMLETLPAVAGREKEAVAMENFIVFSHENKLRVKVINSGIINKPALIKVFNMELYVENLPEEFTIEIEKPVANVEYIAKTITIEGK
;
A
#
# COMPACT_ATOMS: atom_id res chain seq x y z
N MET A 1 -8.46 -30.10 -20.02
CA MET A 1 -8.55 -28.77 -19.37
C MET A 1 -8.25 -28.99 -17.90
N ALA A 2 -7.30 -28.26 -17.33
CA ALA A 2 -7.06 -28.29 -15.90
C ALA A 2 -8.27 -27.70 -15.17
N THR A 3 -8.61 -28.26 -14.01
CA THR A 3 -9.63 -27.70 -13.12
C THR A 3 -9.11 -26.42 -12.44
N LEU A 4 -10.00 -25.57 -11.93
CA LEU A 4 -9.59 -24.38 -11.18
C LEU A 4 -8.70 -24.75 -9.97
N ASN A 5 -8.97 -25.88 -9.31
CA ASN A 5 -8.15 -26.34 -8.19
C ASN A 5 -6.73 -26.73 -8.62
N GLU A 6 -6.58 -27.40 -9.77
CA GLU A 6 -5.26 -27.73 -10.32
C GLU A 6 -4.49 -26.46 -10.68
N LEU A 7 -5.15 -25.50 -11.34
CA LEU A 7 -4.54 -24.22 -11.68
C LEU A 7 -4.08 -23.44 -10.43
N LEU A 8 -4.89 -23.41 -9.37
CA LEU A 8 -4.50 -22.76 -8.12
C LEU A 8 -3.33 -23.47 -7.46
N LYS A 9 -3.34 -24.81 -7.43
CA LYS A 9 -2.26 -25.59 -6.83
C LYS A 9 -0.92 -25.33 -7.52
N ASP A 10 -0.90 -25.38 -8.85
CA ASP A 10 0.29 -25.10 -9.65
C ASP A 10 0.77 -23.66 -9.40
N TYR A 11 -0.17 -22.71 -9.33
CA TYR A 11 0.14 -21.32 -9.03
C TYR A 11 0.79 -21.16 -7.65
N ILE A 12 0.24 -21.78 -6.60
CA ILE A 12 0.80 -21.72 -5.24
C ILE A 12 2.19 -22.36 -5.17
N GLU A 13 2.39 -23.50 -5.85
CA GLU A 13 3.69 -24.17 -5.89
C GLU A 13 4.77 -23.25 -6.51
N ILE A 14 4.45 -22.67 -7.67
CA ILE A 14 5.33 -21.77 -8.41
C ILE A 14 5.57 -20.46 -7.67
N ASN A 15 4.56 -19.92 -6.97
CA ASN A 15 4.61 -18.55 -6.43
C ASN A 15 4.82 -18.46 -4.92
N GLY A 16 4.71 -19.57 -4.17
CA GLY A 16 4.55 -19.66 -2.71
C GLY A 16 5.46 -18.79 -1.82
N GLU A 17 6.29 -19.39 -0.97
CA GLU A 17 7.20 -18.61 -0.12
C GLU A 17 8.25 -17.88 -0.99
N ALA A 18 7.93 -16.65 -1.36
CA ALA A 18 8.77 -15.78 -2.15
C ALA A 18 9.39 -14.70 -1.28
N LYS A 19 10.64 -14.36 -1.58
CA LYS A 19 11.41 -13.30 -0.92
C LYS A 19 11.79 -12.27 -1.97
N MET A 20 11.61 -10.99 -1.64
CA MET A 20 12.12 -9.92 -2.49
C MET A 20 13.63 -10.05 -2.66
N ILE A 21 14.11 -9.68 -3.84
CA ILE A 21 15.54 -9.54 -4.12
C ILE A 21 15.79 -8.07 -4.40
N LEU A 22 16.38 -7.37 -3.43
CA LEU A 22 16.80 -5.99 -3.62
C LEU A 22 18.09 -5.92 -4.42
N LYS A 23 17.95 -5.51 -5.68
CA LYS A 23 19.04 -5.01 -6.49
C LYS A 23 18.83 -3.52 -6.65
N HIS A 24 19.42 -2.73 -5.77
CA HIS A 24 19.53 -1.27 -5.93
C HIS A 24 20.28 -1.00 -7.23
N SER A 25 19.51 -0.91 -8.30
CA SER A 25 19.94 -0.57 -9.63
C SER A 25 19.07 0.62 -9.95
N LYS A 26 19.69 1.80 -10.14
CA LYS A 26 18.99 3.07 -10.40
C LYS A 26 18.22 3.03 -11.73
N ASN A 27 17.28 2.10 -11.88
CA ASN A 27 16.61 1.78 -13.12
C ASN A 27 15.41 2.70 -13.34
N ILE A 28 14.75 3.12 -12.25
CA ILE A 28 13.57 3.98 -12.30
C ILE A 28 13.71 5.08 -11.26
N VAL A 29 13.58 6.33 -11.72
CA VAL A 29 13.62 7.55 -10.89
C VAL A 29 12.23 8.18 -10.75
N GLU A 30 11.31 7.82 -11.65
CA GLU A 30 9.94 8.32 -11.70
C GLU A 30 9.06 7.25 -12.38
N ALA A 31 7.83 7.07 -11.90
CA ALA A 31 6.84 6.22 -12.56
C ALA A 31 5.62 7.06 -12.98
N ARG A 32 4.88 6.58 -13.98
CA ARG A 32 3.69 7.26 -14.51
C ARG A 32 2.48 6.36 -14.43
N VAL A 33 1.30 6.96 -14.41
CA VAL A 33 0.03 6.23 -14.50
C VAL A 33 0.04 5.26 -15.69
N GLY A 34 -0.27 4.00 -15.39
CA GLY A 34 -0.27 2.86 -16.29
C GLY A 34 1.05 2.13 -16.44
N ASP A 35 2.15 2.59 -15.85
CA ASP A 35 3.41 1.85 -15.86
C ASP A 35 3.26 0.54 -15.08
N VAL A 36 3.86 -0.53 -15.59
CA VAL A 36 3.92 -1.84 -14.92
C VAL A 36 5.33 -2.05 -14.36
N LEU A 37 5.39 -2.13 -13.04
CA LEU A 37 6.62 -2.31 -12.28
C LEU A 37 6.77 -3.77 -11.86
N GLU A 38 7.92 -4.36 -12.19
CA GLU A 38 8.31 -5.71 -11.82
C GLU A 38 9.24 -5.66 -10.61
N LEU A 39 8.80 -6.26 -9.51
CA LEU A 39 9.57 -6.48 -8.30
C LEU A 39 10.18 -7.88 -8.34
N SER A 40 11.51 -7.94 -8.31
CA SER A 40 12.24 -9.21 -8.34
C SER A 40 12.03 -10.02 -7.07
N THR A 41 11.76 -11.31 -7.22
CA THR A 41 11.75 -12.27 -6.13
C THR A 41 12.68 -13.45 -6.44
N ASN A 42 12.92 -14.32 -5.47
CA ASN A 42 13.59 -15.61 -5.68
C ASN A 42 12.72 -16.66 -6.42
N LYS A 43 11.48 -16.31 -6.75
CA LYS A 43 10.54 -17.10 -7.55
C LYS A 43 10.06 -16.24 -8.73
N ASN A 44 8.80 -16.38 -9.15
CA ASN A 44 8.19 -15.48 -10.11
C ASN A 44 8.12 -14.04 -9.57
N PRO A 45 8.32 -13.04 -10.45
CA PRO A 45 8.25 -11.65 -10.04
C PRO A 45 6.84 -11.26 -9.59
N ILE A 46 6.76 -10.18 -8.82
CA ILE A 46 5.50 -9.48 -8.57
C ILE A 46 5.40 -8.34 -9.55
N LEU A 47 4.25 -8.21 -10.19
CA LEU A 47 3.95 -7.07 -11.04
C LEU A 47 2.91 -6.19 -10.34
N VAL A 48 3.11 -4.88 -10.42
CA VAL A 48 2.13 -3.88 -9.98
C VAL A 48 1.91 -2.86 -11.09
N CYS A 49 0.68 -2.40 -11.26
CA CYS A 49 0.33 -1.34 -12.21
C CYS A 49 0.13 -0.02 -11.46
N VAL A 50 0.76 1.05 -11.91
CA VAL A 50 0.62 2.40 -11.33
C VAL A 50 -0.72 3.00 -11.69
N ILE A 51 -1.52 3.36 -10.70
CA ILE A 51 -2.85 3.96 -10.86
C ILE A 51 -2.84 5.45 -10.52
N ASP A 52 -1.95 5.87 -9.61
CA ASP A 52 -1.66 7.26 -9.31
C ASP A 52 -0.15 7.50 -9.27
N ASP A 53 0.32 8.59 -9.89
CA ASP A 53 1.72 8.96 -9.98
C ASP A 53 2.19 9.96 -8.91
N VAL A 54 1.33 10.29 -7.94
CA VAL A 54 1.72 11.02 -6.73
C VAL A 54 2.45 10.10 -5.76
N LEU A 55 3.63 10.51 -5.30
CA LEU A 55 4.40 9.75 -4.32
C LEU A 55 3.75 9.78 -2.91
N PRO A 56 3.63 8.65 -2.19
CA PRO A 56 3.98 7.29 -2.63
C PRO A 56 3.02 6.77 -3.70
N TYR A 57 3.57 6.19 -4.78
CA TYR A 57 2.80 5.78 -5.96
C TYR A 57 1.72 4.78 -5.57
N GLU A 58 0.47 5.07 -5.90
CA GLU A 58 -0.63 4.13 -5.71
C GLU A 58 -0.60 3.10 -6.85
N THR A 59 -0.53 1.82 -6.50
CA THR A 59 -0.43 0.72 -7.45
C THR A 59 -1.40 -0.40 -7.13
N VAL A 60 -1.76 -1.17 -8.14
CA VAL A 60 -2.61 -2.36 -7.99
C VAL A 60 -1.80 -3.61 -8.34
N LEU A 61 -1.91 -4.63 -7.49
CA LEU A 61 -1.26 -5.92 -7.72
C LEU A 61 -1.77 -6.58 -9.01
N MET A 62 -0.85 -7.15 -9.78
CA MET A 62 -1.16 -7.92 -10.98
C MET A 62 -0.98 -9.41 -10.76
N SER A 63 -1.89 -10.22 -11.28
CA SER A 63 -1.71 -11.68 -11.37
C SER A 63 -2.04 -12.19 -12.77
N TYR A 64 -1.28 -13.19 -13.22
CA TYR A 64 -1.49 -13.83 -14.51
C TYR A 64 -2.57 -14.94 -14.47
N LEU A 65 -3.06 -15.28 -13.27
CA LEU A 65 -4.08 -16.31 -13.09
C LEU A 65 -5.49 -15.70 -13.24
N TRP A 66 -5.76 -15.17 -14.44
CA TRP A 66 -7.01 -14.44 -14.74
C TRP A 66 -8.25 -15.33 -14.63
N GLU A 67 -8.12 -16.66 -14.72
CA GLU A 67 -9.20 -17.61 -14.49
C GLU A 67 -9.79 -17.49 -13.06
N MET A 68 -9.00 -16.95 -12.11
CA MET A 68 -9.40 -16.69 -10.73
C MET A 68 -10.03 -15.32 -10.49
N ALA A 69 -10.13 -14.46 -11.51
CA ALA A 69 -10.70 -13.12 -11.39
C ALA A 69 -12.04 -13.12 -10.64
N THR A 70 -12.19 -12.21 -9.68
CA THR A 70 -13.46 -11.89 -8.98
C THR A 70 -14.07 -10.59 -9.51
N SER A 71 -15.24 -10.20 -9.01
CA SER A 71 -15.92 -8.95 -9.39
C SER A 71 -15.15 -7.68 -9.01
N SER A 72 -14.11 -7.81 -8.18
CA SER A 72 -13.14 -6.76 -7.83
C SER A 72 -11.95 -6.66 -8.78
N ASP A 73 -11.85 -7.58 -9.75
CA ASP A 73 -10.68 -7.68 -10.61
C ASP A 73 -10.98 -7.20 -12.02
N LEU A 74 -10.08 -6.39 -12.57
CA LEU A 74 -10.13 -5.97 -13.96
C LEU A 74 -9.17 -6.84 -14.79
N ILE A 75 -9.74 -7.62 -15.71
CA ILE A 75 -9.01 -8.42 -16.67
C ILE A 75 -8.49 -7.49 -17.77
N VAL A 76 -7.18 -7.53 -17.98
CA VAL A 76 -6.45 -6.70 -18.94
C VAL A 76 -5.57 -7.56 -19.84
N ASN A 77 -5.30 -7.06 -21.05
CA ASN A 77 -4.26 -7.64 -21.90
C ASN A 77 -2.94 -6.94 -21.58
N PHE A 78 -1.91 -7.72 -21.31
CA PHE A 78 -0.56 -7.24 -21.03
C PHE A 78 0.44 -8.31 -21.49
N GLU A 79 1.26 -7.96 -22.49
CA GLU A 79 2.24 -8.88 -23.05
C GLU A 79 3.41 -9.07 -22.08
N HIS A 80 3.53 -10.28 -21.53
CA HIS A 80 4.60 -10.64 -20.61
C HIS A 80 5.06 -12.08 -20.86
N PRO A 81 6.35 -12.44 -20.63
CA PRO A 81 6.83 -13.81 -20.83
C PRO A 81 6.06 -14.89 -20.06
N LEU A 82 5.36 -14.52 -18.98
CA LEU A 82 4.52 -15.44 -18.21
C LEU A 82 3.16 -15.69 -18.88
N ARG A 83 2.52 -14.65 -19.42
CA ARG A 83 1.18 -14.66 -20.05
C ARG A 83 0.86 -13.32 -20.71
N ASP A 84 -0.15 -13.34 -21.58
CA ASP A 84 -0.73 -12.20 -22.30
C ASP A 84 -1.98 -11.60 -21.62
N LYS A 85 -2.61 -12.34 -20.71
CA LYS A 85 -3.77 -11.91 -19.93
C LYS A 85 -3.48 -11.89 -18.44
N TRP A 86 -3.92 -10.81 -17.82
CA TRP A 86 -3.66 -10.49 -16.43
C TRP A 86 -4.90 -9.94 -15.76
N ILE A 87 -4.90 -9.94 -14.44
CA ILE A 87 -5.87 -9.22 -13.62
C ILE A 87 -5.17 -8.11 -12.86
N LEU A 88 -5.80 -6.95 -12.82
CA LEU A 88 -5.54 -5.91 -11.83
C LEU A 88 -6.45 -6.19 -10.63
N GLN A 89 -5.86 -6.49 -9.47
CA GLN A 89 -6.59 -6.90 -8.27
C GLN A 89 -7.06 -5.68 -7.48
N GLY A 90 -8.28 -5.20 -7.72
CA GLY A 90 -8.79 -3.97 -7.09
C GLY A 90 -8.98 -4.05 -5.58
N ASP A 91 -8.89 -5.25 -5.01
CA ASP A 91 -8.87 -5.52 -3.56
C ASP A 91 -7.46 -5.55 -2.96
N LEU A 92 -6.41 -5.44 -3.78
CA LEU A 92 -4.99 -5.45 -3.37
C LEU A 92 -4.25 -4.23 -3.93
N VAL A 93 -4.45 -3.10 -3.25
CA VAL A 93 -3.75 -1.83 -3.51
C VAL A 93 -2.47 -1.76 -2.68
N LEU A 94 -1.39 -1.27 -3.31
CA LEU A 94 -0.04 -1.20 -2.76
C LEU A 94 0.55 0.19 -3.02
N TYR A 95 1.24 0.74 -2.03
CA TYR A 95 1.90 2.04 -2.13
C TYR A 95 3.41 1.86 -2.29
N ILE A 96 3.97 2.33 -3.41
CA ILE A 96 5.39 2.19 -3.74
C ILE A 96 6.12 3.48 -3.36
N THR A 97 7.11 3.36 -2.46
CA THR A 97 8.00 4.45 -2.06
C THR A 97 9.22 4.57 -2.99
N GLU A 98 10.00 5.64 -2.88
CA GLU A 98 11.22 5.83 -3.69
C GLU A 98 12.21 4.66 -3.57
N ASN A 99 12.40 4.12 -2.36
CA ASN A 99 13.30 3.00 -2.11
C ASN A 99 12.88 1.74 -2.88
N LEU A 100 11.57 1.47 -2.90
CA LEU A 100 11.02 0.32 -3.61
C LEU A 100 11.02 0.55 -5.12
N LEU A 101 10.74 1.77 -5.57
CA LEU A 101 10.83 2.18 -6.97
C LEU A 101 12.25 1.97 -7.52
N GLY A 102 13.27 2.36 -6.75
CA GLY A 102 14.67 2.16 -7.10
C GLY A 102 15.13 0.70 -7.17
N SER A 103 14.29 -0.24 -6.73
CA SER A 103 14.52 -1.68 -6.83
C SER A 103 13.62 -2.36 -7.88
N ALA A 104 12.69 -1.62 -8.48
CA ALA A 104 11.76 -2.11 -9.47
C ALA A 104 12.33 -2.02 -10.89
N LYS A 105 11.75 -2.82 -11.80
CA LYS A 105 12.04 -2.76 -13.24
C LYS A 105 10.77 -2.40 -13.99
N LEU A 106 10.84 -1.43 -14.89
CA LEU A 106 9.73 -1.09 -15.78
C LEU A 106 9.66 -2.18 -16.87
N VAL A 107 8.52 -2.88 -16.95
CA VAL A 107 8.35 -4.00 -17.89
C VAL A 107 7.30 -3.75 -18.97
N GLY A 108 6.53 -2.68 -18.84
CA GLY A 108 5.58 -2.27 -19.87
C GLY A 108 4.55 -1.29 -19.32
N ARG A 109 3.43 -1.17 -20.02
CA ARG A 109 2.32 -0.29 -19.62
C ARG A 109 0.95 -0.93 -19.90
N ILE A 110 0.00 -0.66 -19.03
CA ILE A 110 -1.43 -0.95 -19.23
C ILE A 110 -2.07 0.18 -20.03
N ASP A 111 -3.07 -0.16 -20.85
CA ASP A 111 -3.86 0.82 -21.60
C ASP A 111 -4.49 1.84 -20.65
N ARG A 112 -4.37 3.13 -20.98
CA ARG A 112 -4.92 4.23 -20.17
C ARG A 112 -6.42 4.10 -19.90
N LYS A 113 -7.18 3.49 -20.82
CA LYS A 113 -8.61 3.23 -20.62
C LYS A 113 -8.84 2.24 -19.49
N ASP A 114 -8.03 1.18 -19.41
CA ASP A 114 -8.14 0.17 -18.36
C ASP A 114 -7.68 0.72 -17.01
N VAL A 115 -6.61 1.52 -17.00
CA VAL A 115 -6.16 2.21 -15.78
C VAL A 115 -7.24 3.18 -15.28
N LYS A 116 -7.93 3.90 -16.18
CA LYS A 116 -9.03 4.78 -15.81
C LYS A 116 -10.23 4.02 -15.22
N ILE A 117 -10.56 2.86 -15.80
CA ILE A 117 -11.63 1.99 -15.26
C ILE A 117 -11.26 1.53 -13.85
N MET A 118 -10.02 1.09 -13.64
CA MET A 118 -9.55 0.67 -12.32
C MET A 118 -9.56 1.82 -11.32
N LYS A 119 -9.04 3.01 -11.70
CA LYS A 119 -9.06 4.20 -10.85
C LYS A 119 -10.48 4.58 -10.43
N GLN A 120 -11.42 4.59 -11.38
CA GLN A 120 -12.81 4.86 -11.09
C GLN A 120 -13.42 3.81 -10.14
N TYR A 121 -13.05 2.54 -10.29
CA TYR A 121 -13.48 1.48 -9.38
C TYR A 121 -12.94 1.66 -7.95
N LEU A 122 -11.72 2.14 -7.79
CA LEU A 122 -11.13 2.43 -6.47
C LEU A 122 -11.73 3.68 -5.82
N GLU A 123 -12.10 4.70 -6.61
CA GLU A 123 -12.58 6.00 -6.10
C GLU A 123 -14.10 6.06 -5.86
N ASP A 124 -14.90 5.30 -6.61
CA ASP A 124 -16.37 5.33 -6.55
C ASP A 124 -16.95 4.00 -6.05
N GLU A 125 -17.41 4.00 -4.79
CA GLU A 125 -18.03 2.85 -4.13
C GLU A 125 -19.27 2.29 -4.87
N ASN A 126 -19.91 3.09 -5.72
CA ASN A 126 -21.07 2.68 -6.52
C ASN A 126 -20.68 2.19 -7.92
N PHE A 127 -19.45 2.44 -8.35
CA PHE A 127 -18.96 1.97 -9.63
C PHE A 127 -18.77 0.45 -9.58
N ARG A 128 -19.07 -0.20 -10.70
CA ARG A 128 -18.87 -1.63 -10.89
C ARG A 128 -18.06 -1.84 -12.15
N LEU A 129 -17.13 -2.77 -12.10
CA LEU A 129 -16.31 -3.10 -13.26
C LEU A 129 -17.18 -3.58 -14.42
N PRO A 130 -16.82 -3.25 -15.68
CA PRO A 130 -17.55 -3.73 -16.85
C PRO A 130 -17.58 -5.27 -16.88
N GLY A 131 -18.76 -5.84 -17.13
CA GLY A 131 -18.96 -7.29 -17.07
C GLY A 131 -18.03 -8.08 -17.99
N GLU A 132 -17.74 -7.58 -19.20
CA GLU A 132 -16.81 -8.24 -20.13
C GLU A 132 -15.33 -8.20 -19.71
N LYS A 133 -14.97 -7.33 -18.76
CA LYS A 133 -13.60 -7.17 -18.24
C LYS A 133 -13.49 -7.55 -16.76
N SER A 134 -14.55 -8.03 -16.14
CA SER A 134 -14.55 -8.39 -14.73
C SER A 134 -14.62 -9.89 -14.53
N GLY A 135 -14.08 -10.36 -13.41
CA GLY A 135 -14.26 -11.73 -12.98
C GLY A 135 -15.67 -12.02 -12.48
N THR A 136 -15.94 -13.30 -12.26
CA THR A 136 -17.23 -13.78 -11.71
C THR A 136 -16.99 -14.88 -10.69
N GLY A 137 -18.02 -15.26 -9.92
CA GLY A 137 -17.93 -16.42 -9.03
C GLY A 137 -17.23 -16.11 -7.71
N ASP A 138 -17.44 -14.91 -7.17
CA ASP A 138 -16.89 -14.44 -5.88
C ASP A 138 -17.18 -15.37 -4.69
N LYS A 139 -18.19 -16.24 -4.83
CA LYS A 139 -18.58 -17.23 -3.83
C LYS A 139 -17.90 -18.60 -3.99
N LEU A 140 -17.07 -18.79 -5.02
CA LEU A 140 -16.36 -20.05 -5.25
C LEU A 140 -15.22 -20.18 -4.23
N PRO A 141 -15.15 -21.27 -3.45
CA PRO A 141 -14.10 -21.48 -2.46
C PRO A 141 -12.68 -21.33 -3.03
N VAL A 142 -12.43 -21.89 -4.20
CA VAL A 142 -11.11 -21.81 -4.88
C VAL A 142 -10.67 -20.38 -5.19
N LYS A 143 -11.60 -19.47 -5.55
CA LYS A 143 -11.27 -18.07 -5.81
C LYS A 143 -10.96 -17.31 -4.51
N ARG A 144 -11.66 -17.65 -3.43
CA ARG A 144 -11.35 -17.14 -2.10
C ARG A 144 -9.97 -17.61 -1.62
N GLU A 145 -9.63 -18.88 -1.84
CA GLU A 145 -8.30 -19.42 -1.52
C GLU A 145 -7.21 -18.70 -2.29
N PHE A 146 -7.41 -18.44 -3.59
CA PHE A 146 -6.52 -17.62 -4.40
C PHE A 146 -6.30 -16.22 -3.81
N LYS A 147 -7.38 -15.51 -3.44
CA LYS A 147 -7.28 -14.18 -2.84
C LYS A 147 -6.57 -14.17 -1.50
N LEU A 148 -6.86 -15.15 -0.65
CA LEU A 148 -6.16 -15.30 0.63
C LEU A 148 -4.67 -15.58 0.43
N PHE A 149 -4.32 -16.41 -0.56
CA PHE A 149 -2.94 -16.68 -0.91
C PHE A 149 -2.21 -15.42 -1.39
N GLU A 150 -2.77 -14.66 -2.35
CA GLU A 150 -2.15 -13.44 -2.87
C GLU A 150 -1.98 -12.37 -1.79
N ALA A 151 -2.98 -12.21 -0.91
CA ALA A 151 -2.90 -11.30 0.22
C ALA A 151 -1.78 -11.70 1.20
N GLN A 152 -1.71 -12.98 1.58
CA GLN A 152 -0.69 -13.49 2.50
C GLN A 152 0.71 -13.39 1.88
N ARG A 153 0.87 -13.81 0.62
CA ARG A 153 2.11 -13.73 -0.14
C ARG A 153 2.60 -12.29 -0.24
N SER A 154 1.73 -11.36 -0.61
CA SER A 154 2.08 -9.93 -0.69
C SER A 154 2.53 -9.41 0.67
N LYS A 155 1.77 -9.69 1.73
CA LYS A 155 2.11 -9.30 3.11
C LYS A 155 3.48 -9.81 3.54
N GLU A 156 3.77 -11.10 3.31
CA GLU A 156 5.06 -11.70 3.66
C GLU A 156 6.23 -11.06 2.92
N ILE A 157 6.04 -10.78 1.63
CA ILE A 157 7.04 -10.13 0.78
C ILE A 157 7.34 -8.72 1.27
N PHE A 158 6.30 -7.93 1.58
CA PHE A 158 6.48 -6.58 2.14
C PHE A 158 7.09 -6.59 3.53
N LEU A 159 6.72 -7.55 4.40
CA LEU A 159 7.35 -7.73 5.71
C LEU A 159 8.84 -8.06 5.59
N ASN A 160 9.20 -8.93 4.66
CA ASN A 160 10.60 -9.27 4.41
C ASN A 160 11.37 -8.09 3.83
N PHE A 161 10.75 -7.32 2.93
CA PHE A 161 11.34 -6.09 2.38
C PHE A 161 11.63 -5.05 3.47
N VAL A 162 10.65 -4.80 4.35
CA VAL A 162 10.81 -3.88 5.48
C VAL A 162 11.99 -4.30 6.36
N LYS A 163 12.06 -5.59 6.74
CA LYS A 163 13.18 -6.12 7.52
C LYS A 163 14.52 -5.94 6.80
N GLU A 164 14.56 -6.20 5.50
CA GLU A 164 15.79 -6.08 4.72
C GLU A 164 16.27 -4.62 4.61
N ILE A 165 15.36 -3.65 4.47
CA ILE A 165 15.71 -2.22 4.56
C ILE A 165 16.15 -1.86 5.98
N GLU A 166 15.45 -2.33 7.02
CA GLU A 166 15.84 -2.09 8.41
C GLU A 166 17.25 -2.58 8.70
N GLU A 167 17.59 -3.78 8.22
CA GLU A 167 18.90 -4.39 8.41
C GLU A 167 20.00 -3.71 7.56
N LYS A 168 19.70 -3.34 6.30
CA LYS A 168 20.69 -2.75 5.37
C LYS A 168 20.87 -1.24 5.54
N GLU A 169 19.79 -0.51 5.76
CA GLU A 169 19.76 0.96 5.81
C GLU A 169 19.60 1.50 7.24
N LYS A 170 19.52 0.65 8.28
CA LYS A 170 19.26 1.04 9.68
C LYS A 170 18.04 1.96 9.83
N THR A 171 17.06 1.81 8.94
CA THR A 171 15.89 2.69 8.84
C THR A 171 14.64 1.88 9.17
N LEU A 172 13.97 2.22 10.28
CA LEU A 172 12.73 1.57 10.75
C LEU A 172 11.57 1.83 9.79
N PHE A 173 10.88 0.78 9.34
CA PHE A 173 9.65 0.91 8.55
C PHE A 173 8.51 0.10 9.18
N TYR A 174 7.38 0.75 9.43
CA TYR A 174 6.18 0.15 10.00
C TYR A 174 5.19 -0.23 8.89
N ILE A 175 4.59 -1.42 9.00
CA ILE A 175 3.51 -1.87 8.12
C ILE A 175 2.17 -1.58 8.81
N PRO A 176 1.28 -0.79 8.20
CA PRO A 176 -0.05 -0.54 8.74
C PRO A 176 -0.83 -1.85 8.91
N GLY A 177 -1.14 -2.19 10.17
CA GLY A 177 -1.99 -3.32 10.51
C GLY A 177 -3.47 -3.00 10.30
N LYS A 178 -3.99 -3.18 9.08
CA LYS A 178 -5.42 -3.42 8.84
C LYS A 178 -5.62 -4.48 7.75
N MET A 179 -5.26 -5.72 8.04
CA MET A 179 -5.87 -6.90 7.42
C MET A 179 -5.68 -8.08 8.35
N LEU A 180 -6.64 -8.30 9.26
CA LEU A 180 -6.92 -9.66 9.72
C LEU A 180 -8.29 -9.84 10.34
N GLU A 181 -9.03 -8.78 10.71
CA GLU A 181 -10.37 -9.00 11.27
C GLU A 181 -11.39 -8.00 10.70
N THR A 182 -12.32 -8.55 9.92
CA THR A 182 -13.67 -8.04 9.59
C THR A 182 -13.83 -6.90 8.57
N LEU A 183 -14.51 -7.21 7.45
CA LEU A 183 -15.56 -6.35 6.89
C LEU A 183 -16.89 -6.77 7.54
N PRO A 184 -17.96 -5.93 7.63
CA PRO A 184 -18.08 -4.47 7.53
C PRO A 184 -18.84 -3.83 8.71
N ALA A 185 -18.71 -2.52 8.96
CA ALA A 185 -19.80 -1.58 9.31
C ALA A 185 -19.26 -0.20 9.76
N VAL A 186 -19.59 0.82 8.97
CA VAL A 186 -19.94 2.21 9.35
C VAL A 186 -19.32 2.75 10.65
N ALA A 187 -18.27 3.55 10.52
CA ALA A 187 -18.03 4.71 11.39
C ALA A 187 -17.31 5.79 10.57
N GLY A 188 -17.96 6.96 10.45
CA GLY A 188 -17.52 8.06 9.62
C GLY A 188 -16.15 8.62 10.00
N ARG A 189 -15.41 9.03 8.95
CA ARG A 189 -14.46 10.15 8.93
C ARG A 189 -13.56 10.33 10.17
N GLU A 190 -12.62 9.42 10.35
CA GLU A 190 -11.24 9.77 10.74
C GLU A 190 -10.34 9.10 9.70
N LYS A 191 -10.02 9.84 8.63
CA LYS A 191 -9.45 9.21 7.42
C LYS A 191 -7.99 8.80 7.55
N GLU A 192 -7.18 9.42 8.41
CA GLU A 192 -5.76 9.04 8.56
C GLU A 192 -5.28 9.34 9.98
N ALA A 193 -4.91 8.30 10.73
CA ALA A 193 -4.30 8.41 12.06
C ALA A 193 -2.94 7.71 12.07
N VAL A 194 -1.90 8.38 12.55
CA VAL A 194 -0.53 7.88 12.62
C VAL A 194 -0.09 7.83 14.07
N ALA A 195 0.18 6.63 14.58
CA ALA A 195 0.69 6.44 15.93
C ALA A 195 2.22 6.54 15.95
N MET A 196 2.74 7.33 16.87
CA MET A 196 4.16 7.48 17.21
C MET A 196 4.36 6.98 18.64
N GLU A 197 5.62 6.82 19.06
CA GLU A 197 5.96 6.30 20.40
C GLU A 197 5.24 7.04 21.53
N ASN A 198 5.14 8.38 21.43
CA ASN A 198 4.62 9.23 22.49
C ASN A 198 3.27 9.88 22.19
N PHE A 199 2.77 9.81 20.95
CA PHE A 199 1.55 10.52 20.53
C PHE A 199 0.90 9.88 19.30
N ILE A 200 -0.33 10.28 18.98
CA ILE A 200 -1.08 9.92 17.78
C ILE A 200 -1.42 11.20 17.03
N VAL A 201 -1.21 11.22 15.72
CA VAL A 201 -1.55 12.34 14.83
C VAL A 201 -2.77 11.98 14.02
N PHE A 202 -3.77 12.85 14.00
CA PHE A 202 -4.97 12.75 13.18
C PHE A 202 -4.94 13.88 12.16
N SER A 203 -5.24 13.56 10.91
CA SER A 203 -5.38 14.57 9.87
C SER A 203 -6.83 14.99 9.65
N HIS A 204 -7.03 16.30 9.62
CA HIS A 204 -8.30 16.91 9.30
C HIS A 204 -8.07 18.18 8.47
N GLU A 205 -8.27 18.08 7.16
CA GLU A 205 -8.11 19.19 6.21
C GLU A 205 -6.69 19.79 6.23
N ASN A 206 -6.54 21.02 6.75
CA ASN A 206 -5.26 21.73 6.90
C ASN A 206 -4.75 21.73 8.36
N LYS A 207 -5.29 20.85 9.20
CA LYS A 207 -4.94 20.74 10.62
C LYS A 207 -4.48 19.33 10.96
N LEU A 208 -3.48 19.25 11.82
CA LEU A 208 -3.05 18.02 12.46
C LEU A 208 -3.44 18.09 13.93
N ARG A 209 -4.30 17.19 14.37
CA ARG A 209 -4.60 17.01 15.79
C ARG A 209 -3.60 16.00 16.35
N VAL A 210 -2.93 16.36 17.43
CA VAL A 210 -1.95 15.50 18.10
C VAL A 210 -2.50 15.12 19.47
N LYS A 211 -2.61 13.83 19.73
CA LYS A 211 -2.97 13.27 21.03
C LYS A 211 -1.77 12.61 21.68
N VAL A 212 -1.31 13.15 22.78
CA VAL A 212 -0.19 12.60 23.54
C VAL A 212 -0.66 11.35 24.29
N ILE A 213 0.00 10.22 24.07
CA ILE A 213 -0.33 8.93 24.70
C ILE A 213 0.67 8.54 25.79
N ASN A 214 1.85 9.16 25.82
CA ASN A 214 2.81 8.96 26.89
C ASN A 214 2.42 9.81 28.11
N SER A 215 1.78 9.18 29.09
CA SER A 215 1.39 9.81 30.36
C SER A 215 2.57 10.36 31.18
N GLY A 216 3.79 9.91 30.90
CA GLY A 216 5.01 10.38 31.56
C GLY A 216 5.44 11.80 31.16
N ILE A 217 4.91 12.35 30.05
CA ILE A 217 5.23 13.70 29.55
C ILE A 217 4.03 14.66 29.57
N ILE A 218 2.81 14.14 29.72
CA ILE A 218 1.61 14.96 29.88
C ILE A 218 1.72 15.78 31.17
N ASN A 219 1.30 17.04 31.11
CA ASN A 219 1.37 18.01 32.18
C ASN A 219 2.78 18.37 32.67
N LYS A 220 3.80 18.15 31.83
CA LYS A 220 5.19 18.53 32.11
C LYS A 220 5.73 19.50 31.07
N PRO A 221 6.83 20.20 31.38
CA PRO A 221 7.58 20.95 30.40
C PRO A 221 8.02 20.06 29.23
N ALA A 222 7.78 20.50 28.01
CA ALA A 222 8.14 19.76 26.82
C ALA A 222 8.62 20.69 25.69
N LEU A 223 9.49 20.16 24.85
CA LEU A 223 9.86 20.78 23.59
C LEU A 223 9.16 20.02 22.45
N ILE A 224 8.30 20.72 21.73
CA ILE A 224 7.63 20.21 20.53
C ILE A 224 8.44 20.71 19.34
N LYS A 225 8.99 19.81 18.53
CA LYS A 225 9.62 20.16 17.25
C LYS A 225 8.73 19.69 16.11
N VAL A 226 8.58 20.53 15.09
CA VAL A 226 7.85 20.22 13.86
C VAL A 226 8.67 20.81 12.71
N PHE A 227 9.17 19.97 11.80
CA PHE A 227 10.16 20.39 10.81
C PHE A 227 11.37 21.11 11.44
N ASN A 228 11.56 22.39 11.11
CA ASN A 228 12.63 23.25 11.65
C ASN A 228 12.12 24.22 12.72
N MET A 229 10.87 24.07 13.15
CA MET A 229 10.25 24.89 14.18
C MET A 229 10.33 24.19 15.52
N GLU A 230 10.65 24.95 16.56
CA GLU A 230 10.67 24.48 17.93
C GLU A 230 9.71 25.34 18.76
N LEU A 231 8.86 24.67 19.54
CA LEU A 231 7.94 25.31 20.47
C LEU A 231 8.12 24.69 21.85
N TYR A 232 8.53 25.54 22.80
CA TYR A 232 8.55 25.16 24.20
C TYR A 232 7.18 25.39 24.84
N VAL A 233 6.70 24.39 25.56
CA VAL A 233 5.47 24.47 26.37
C VAL A 233 5.80 24.12 27.82
N GLU A 234 5.37 24.95 28.77
CA GLU A 234 5.55 24.69 30.20
C GLU A 234 4.67 23.53 30.70
N ASN A 235 3.54 23.31 30.03
CA ASN A 235 2.54 22.33 30.40
C ASN A 235 1.99 21.67 29.12
N LEU A 236 2.54 20.51 28.76
CA LEU A 236 2.12 19.76 27.57
C LEU A 236 0.70 19.19 27.77
N PRO A 237 -0.30 19.62 26.98
CA PRO A 237 -1.66 19.10 27.07
C PRO A 237 -1.75 17.67 26.52
N GLU A 238 -2.79 16.94 26.93
CA GLU A 238 -3.11 15.61 26.36
C GLU A 238 -3.43 15.70 24.86
N GLU A 239 -3.99 16.83 24.40
CA GLU A 239 -4.30 17.07 22.99
C GLU A 239 -3.98 18.51 22.58
N PHE A 240 -3.46 18.67 21.36
CA PHE A 240 -3.23 19.98 20.73
C PHE A 240 -3.35 19.90 19.20
N THR A 241 -3.37 21.06 18.54
CA THR A 241 -3.52 21.16 17.08
C THR A 241 -2.36 21.94 16.47
N ILE A 242 -1.86 21.45 15.34
CA ILE A 242 -0.88 22.14 14.48
C ILE A 242 -1.63 22.57 13.22
N GLU A 243 -1.64 23.87 12.93
CA GLU A 243 -2.18 24.41 11.68
C GLU A 243 -1.07 24.56 10.65
N ILE A 244 -1.33 24.11 9.42
CA ILE A 244 -0.35 24.14 8.33
C ILE A 244 -0.95 24.98 7.19
N GLU A 245 -0.15 25.88 6.63
CA GLU A 245 -0.60 26.84 5.60
C GLU A 245 -1.08 26.17 4.31
N LYS A 246 -0.69 24.91 4.06
CA LYS A 246 -1.08 24.13 2.88
C LYS A 246 -1.64 22.76 3.30
N PRO A 247 -2.55 22.17 2.49
CA PRO A 247 -3.09 20.85 2.76
C PRO A 247 -1.98 19.82 2.90
N VAL A 248 -2.07 18.97 3.92
CA VAL A 248 -1.09 17.92 4.17
C VAL A 248 -1.37 16.76 3.24
N ALA A 249 -0.51 16.57 2.24
CA ALA A 249 -0.62 15.45 1.29
C ALA A 249 -0.19 14.11 1.91
N ASN A 250 0.59 14.13 3.00
CA ASN A 250 1.09 12.94 3.66
C ASN A 250 1.26 13.17 5.17
N VAL A 251 0.32 12.66 5.95
CA VAL A 251 0.23 12.83 7.40
C VAL A 251 1.36 12.10 8.12
N GLU A 252 1.80 10.97 7.57
CA GLU A 252 2.89 10.17 8.12
C GLU A 252 4.23 10.90 8.00
N TYR A 253 4.48 11.55 6.87
CA TYR A 253 5.68 12.38 6.69
C TYR A 253 5.74 13.45 7.76
N ILE A 254 4.65 14.18 8.00
CA ILE A 254 4.64 15.23 9.02
C ILE A 254 4.73 14.65 10.42
N ALA A 255 4.05 13.54 10.72
CA ALA A 255 4.14 12.86 12.02
C ALA A 255 5.58 12.48 12.37
N LYS A 256 6.38 12.03 11.39
CA LYS A 256 7.82 11.74 11.57
C LYS A 256 8.68 12.98 11.84
N THR A 257 8.22 14.17 11.45
CA THR A 257 8.89 15.43 11.80
C THR A 257 8.50 15.96 13.18
N ILE A 258 7.47 15.38 13.80
CA ILE A 258 7.03 15.77 15.14
C ILE A 258 7.87 15.00 16.16
N THR A 259 8.58 15.73 17.01
CA THR A 259 9.20 15.15 18.21
C THR A 259 8.69 15.88 19.44
N ILE A 260 8.33 15.12 20.48
CA ILE A 260 7.94 15.66 21.78
C ILE A 260 8.95 15.15 22.80
N GLU A 261 9.82 16.05 23.26
CA GLU A 261 10.85 15.76 24.25
C GLU A 261 10.39 16.28 25.61
N GLY A 262 10.08 15.38 26.55
CA GLY A 262 9.81 15.76 27.93
C GLY A 262 11.09 16.21 28.62
N LYS A 263 11.03 17.32 29.37
CA LYS A 263 12.12 17.81 30.21
C LYS A 263 11.92 17.48 31.68
#